data_AF-A0A7W7U536-F1
#
_entry.id   AF-A0A7W7U536-F1
#
_cell.length_a   1.000
_cell.length_b   1.000
_cell.length_c   1.000
_cell.angle_alpha   90.00
_cell.angle_beta   90.00
_cell.angle_gamma   90.00
#
_symmetry.space_group_name_H-M   'P 1'
#
loop_
_entity.id
_entity.type
_entity.pdbx_description
1 polymer ?
#
loop_
_entity_poly.entity_id
_entity_poly.type
_entity_poly.pdbx_seq_one_letter_code
_entity_poly.pdbx_strand_id
1 'polypeptide(L)'
;MSVEMWTAVSSGVVGVASAAAAAWSGRAARRTRRDHRRDDFTVVTDRMEKEIMRQAGRLDELEAAADVQEQRLEGAGVAITYLIDRVRGLTTWIRSAGLEPPTAPPVPERAREFIHHDV
;
A
#
# COMPACT_ATOMS: atom_id res chain seq x y z
N MET A 1 5.66 -2.34 10.35
CA MET A 1 6.48 -3.05 9.34
C MET A 1 7.12 -1.97 8.47
N SER A 2 8.44 -1.81 8.52
CA SER A 2 9.13 -0.62 7.99
C SER A 2 9.30 -0.63 6.47
N VAL A 3 9.28 0.55 5.88
CA VAL A 3 9.45 0.86 4.44
C VAL A 3 10.73 0.25 3.85
N GLU A 4 11.75 0.03 4.69
CA GLU A 4 13.03 -0.60 4.33
C GLU A 4 12.87 -2.06 3.85
N MET A 5 11.84 -2.77 4.31
CA MET A 5 11.60 -4.15 3.86
C MET A 5 11.03 -4.20 2.44
N TRP A 6 10.26 -3.19 2.02
CA TRP A 6 9.68 -3.10 0.67
C TRP A 6 10.72 -2.66 -0.37
N THR A 7 11.65 -1.78 -0.02
CA THR A 7 12.76 -1.37 -0.91
C THR A 7 13.83 -2.46 -1.05
N ALA A 8 14.03 -3.29 -0.02
CA ALA A 8 14.94 -4.43 -0.09
C ALA A 8 14.40 -5.57 -0.99
N VAL A 9 13.10 -5.86 -0.94
CA VAL A 9 12.48 -6.88 -1.80
C VAL A 9 12.44 -6.43 -3.26
N SER A 10 12.22 -5.14 -3.53
CA SER A 10 12.19 -4.61 -4.90
C SER A 10 13.58 -4.53 -5.54
N SER A 11 14.63 -4.19 -4.80
CA SER A 11 15.99 -4.11 -5.35
C SER A 11 16.66 -5.47 -5.60
N GLY A 12 16.40 -6.47 -4.75
CA GLY A 12 16.96 -7.82 -4.92
C GLY A 12 16.37 -8.61 -6.08
N VAL A 13 15.07 -8.46 -6.34
CA VAL A 13 14.37 -9.22 -7.40
C VAL A 13 14.71 -8.70 -8.80
N VAL A 14 14.88 -7.39 -8.96
CA VAL A 14 15.22 -6.78 -10.25
C VAL A 14 16.65 -7.13 -10.69
N GLY A 15 17.63 -7.09 -9.77
CA GLY A 15 19.03 -7.38 -10.09
C GLY A 15 19.29 -8.83 -10.53
N VAL A 16 18.62 -9.80 -9.90
CA VAL A 16 18.77 -11.23 -10.24
C VAL A 16 18.08 -11.56 -11.57
N ALA A 17 16.93 -10.96 -11.86
CA ALA A 17 16.21 -11.15 -13.12
C ALA A 17 17.02 -10.62 -14.32
N SER A 18 17.65 -9.44 -14.19
CA SER A 18 18.45 -8.84 -15.27
C SER A 18 19.75 -9.63 -15.55
N ALA A 19 20.43 -10.11 -14.52
CA ALA A 19 21.67 -10.87 -14.67
C ALA A 19 21.45 -12.27 -15.28
N ALA A 20 20.38 -12.96 -14.88
CA ALA A 20 20.03 -14.27 -15.43
C ALA A 20 19.62 -14.19 -16.91
N ALA A 21 18.88 -13.14 -17.29
CA ALA A 21 18.46 -12.89 -18.67
C ALA A 21 19.65 -12.62 -19.61
N ALA A 22 20.66 -11.87 -19.16
CA ALA A 22 21.86 -11.55 -19.94
C ALA A 22 22.78 -12.77 -20.15
N ALA A 23 22.92 -13.65 -19.13
CA ALA A 23 23.73 -14.86 -19.25
C ALA A 23 23.10 -15.91 -20.20
N TRP A 24 21.78 -16.03 -20.20
CA TRP A 24 21.06 -16.97 -21.07
C TRP A 24 21.05 -16.56 -22.54
N SER A 25 20.94 -15.25 -22.81
CA SER A 25 20.92 -14.71 -24.16
C SER A 25 22.27 -14.89 -24.89
N GLY A 26 23.39 -14.80 -24.16
CA GLY A 26 24.74 -14.97 -24.71
C GLY A 26 25.07 -16.40 -25.17
N ARG A 27 24.57 -17.43 -24.47
CA ARG A 27 24.91 -18.85 -24.77
C ARG A 27 24.02 -19.46 -25.87
N ALA A 28 22.79 -18.98 -26.03
CA ALA A 28 21.84 -19.49 -27.02
C ALA A 28 22.20 -19.12 -28.48
N ALA A 29 23.08 -18.13 -28.67
CA ALA A 29 23.38 -17.52 -29.97
C ALA A 29 24.34 -18.31 -30.89
N ARG A 30 24.88 -19.49 -30.49
CA ARG A 30 26.02 -20.09 -31.23
C ARG A 30 25.77 -21.30 -32.12
N ARG A 31 24.64 -22.02 -32.07
CA ARG A 31 24.45 -23.18 -32.99
C ARG A 31 23.00 -23.35 -33.45
N THR A 32 22.73 -22.91 -34.68
CA THR A 32 21.91 -23.62 -35.69
C THR A 32 20.42 -23.93 -35.44
N ARG A 33 19.80 -23.46 -34.35
CA ARG A 33 18.38 -23.71 -33.98
C ARG A 33 17.48 -22.46 -34.05
N ARG A 34 17.82 -21.51 -34.94
CA ARG A 34 17.59 -20.07 -34.73
C ARG A 34 16.21 -19.54 -35.14
N ASP A 35 15.50 -20.18 -36.07
CA ASP A 35 14.19 -19.69 -36.54
C ASP A 35 13.02 -20.20 -35.70
N HIS A 36 12.85 -21.52 -35.50
CA HIS A 36 11.76 -22.03 -34.65
C HIS A 36 11.82 -21.55 -33.19
N ARG A 37 13.01 -21.29 -32.64
CA ARG A 37 13.13 -20.69 -31.30
C ARG A 37 12.75 -19.21 -31.29
N ARG A 38 12.98 -18.47 -32.38
CA ARG A 38 12.61 -17.04 -32.45
C ARG A 38 11.11 -16.86 -32.34
N ASP A 39 10.35 -17.71 -33.04
CA ASP A 39 8.87 -17.70 -32.97
C ASP A 39 8.38 -18.03 -31.55
N ASP A 40 8.96 -19.04 -30.89
CA ASP A 40 8.64 -19.37 -29.50
C ASP A 40 8.99 -18.23 -28.52
N PHE A 41 10.12 -17.55 -28.74
CA PHE A 41 10.49 -16.38 -27.92
C PHE A 41 9.54 -15.22 -28.14
N THR A 42 9.10 -14.94 -29.36
CA THR A 42 8.11 -13.89 -29.63
C THR A 42 6.77 -14.20 -28.96
N VAL A 43 6.31 -15.45 -29.01
CA VAL A 43 5.07 -15.87 -28.34
C VAL A 43 5.18 -15.71 -26.82
N VAL A 44 6.33 -16.05 -26.23
CA VAL A 44 6.56 -15.86 -24.79
C VAL A 44 6.65 -14.38 -24.44
N THR A 45 7.35 -13.56 -25.24
CA THR A 45 7.47 -12.12 -25.03
C THR A 45 6.10 -11.43 -25.14
N ASP A 46 5.29 -11.75 -26.14
CA ASP A 46 3.93 -11.19 -26.30
C ASP A 46 3.04 -11.58 -25.12
N ARG A 47 3.16 -12.82 -24.64
CA ARG A 47 2.44 -13.28 -23.45
C ARG A 47 2.91 -12.55 -22.19
N MET A 48 4.22 -12.36 -22.03
CA MET A 48 4.79 -11.61 -20.90
C MET A 48 4.38 -10.14 -20.95
N GLU A 49 4.41 -9.51 -22.12
CA GLU A 49 3.97 -8.13 -22.32
C GLU A 49 2.49 -7.98 -21.96
N LYS A 50 1.64 -8.91 -22.40
CA LYS A 50 0.23 -8.93 -22.02
C LYS A 50 0.02 -9.10 -20.51
N GLU A 51 0.80 -9.98 -19.87
CA GLU A 51 0.77 -10.18 -18.42
C GLU A 51 1.22 -8.90 -17.67
N ILE A 52 2.29 -8.25 -18.15
CA ILE A 52 2.81 -6.98 -17.62
C ILE A 52 1.75 -5.89 -17.74
N MET A 53 1.14 -5.73 -18.91
CA MET A 53 0.08 -4.73 -19.13
C MET A 53 -1.14 -4.99 -18.23
N ARG A 54 -1.52 -6.26 -18.03
CA ARG A 54 -2.60 -6.63 -17.10
C ARG A 54 -2.24 -6.31 -15.65
N GLN A 55 -0.99 -6.54 -15.25
CA GLN A 55 -0.52 -6.23 -13.90
C GLN A 55 -0.42 -4.72 -13.68
N ALA A 56 0.05 -3.96 -14.68
CA ALA A 56 0.07 -2.50 -14.65
C ALA A 56 -1.34 -1.95 -14.44
N GLY A 57 -2.34 -2.40 -15.22
CA GLY A 57 -3.72 -1.96 -15.01
C GLY A 57 -4.27 -2.29 -13.62
N ARG A 58 -3.92 -3.45 -13.04
CA ARG A 58 -4.30 -3.79 -11.66
C ARG A 58 -3.60 -2.93 -10.62
N LEU A 59 -2.35 -2.54 -10.87
CA LEU A 59 -1.62 -1.62 -9.99
C LEU A 59 -2.25 -0.24 -10.01
N ASP A 60 -2.59 0.28 -11.20
CA ASP A 60 -3.27 1.56 -11.35
C ASP A 60 -4.63 1.58 -10.60
N GLU A 61 -5.39 0.49 -10.69
CA GLU A 61 -6.66 0.32 -9.94
C GLU A 61 -6.45 0.32 -8.42
N LEU A 62 -5.40 -0.36 -7.95
CA LEU A 62 -5.07 -0.42 -6.52
C LEU A 62 -4.57 0.92 -5.98
N GLU A 63 -3.76 1.63 -6.75
CA GLU A 63 -3.26 2.97 -6.42
C GLU A 63 -4.42 3.96 -6.31
N ALA A 64 -5.32 3.98 -7.30
CA ALA A 64 -6.51 4.82 -7.24
C ALA A 64 -7.42 4.48 -6.05
N ALA A 65 -7.56 3.20 -5.70
CA ALA A 65 -8.33 2.78 -4.54
C ALA A 65 -7.64 3.13 -3.20
N ALA A 66 -6.31 3.15 -3.17
CA ALA A 66 -5.52 3.55 -2.01
C ALA A 66 -5.63 5.06 -1.78
N ASP A 67 -5.52 5.87 -2.82
CA ASP A 67 -5.67 7.33 -2.74
C ASP A 67 -7.03 7.73 -2.15
N VAL A 68 -8.11 7.08 -2.59
CA VAL A 68 -9.45 7.33 -2.05
C VAL A 68 -9.55 6.93 -0.58
N GLN A 69 -8.88 5.86 -0.16
CA GLN A 69 -8.86 5.43 1.24
C GLN A 69 -8.04 6.40 2.10
N GLU A 70 -6.89 6.86 1.61
CA GLU A 70 -6.04 7.83 2.30
C GLU A 70 -6.80 9.14 2.52
N GLN A 71 -7.46 9.67 1.49
CA GLN A 71 -8.30 10.87 1.63
C GLN A 71 -9.44 10.68 2.64
N ARG A 72 -10.06 9.50 2.67
CA ARG A 72 -11.11 9.18 3.67
C ARG A 72 -10.55 9.11 5.09
N LEU A 73 -9.36 8.52 5.27
CA LEU A 73 -8.70 8.42 6.57
C LEU A 73 -8.24 9.80 7.06
N GLU A 74 -7.67 10.62 6.18
CA GLU A 74 -7.28 12.00 6.50
C GLU A 74 -8.51 12.83 6.91
N GLY A 75 -9.57 12.78 6.12
CA GLY A 75 -10.84 13.46 6.44
C GLY A 75 -11.45 12.98 7.76
N ALA A 76 -11.39 11.68 8.04
CA ALA A 76 -11.83 11.11 9.32
C ALA A 76 -10.95 11.60 10.48
N GLY A 77 -9.63 11.69 10.31
CA GLY A 77 -8.70 12.23 11.30
C GLY A 77 -9.02 13.67 11.68
N VAL A 78 -9.27 14.53 10.69
CA VAL A 78 -9.70 15.92 10.92
C VAL A 78 -11.03 15.97 11.68
N ALA A 79 -12.00 15.14 11.28
CA ALA A 79 -13.30 15.07 11.95
C ALA A 79 -13.19 14.62 13.42
N ILE A 80 -12.34 13.61 13.70
CA ILE A 80 -12.09 13.12 15.06
C ILE A 80 -11.47 14.22 15.92
N THR A 81 -10.43 14.91 15.43
CA THR A 81 -9.80 16.02 16.17
C THR A 81 -10.81 17.13 16.48
N TYR A 82 -11.60 17.54 15.48
CA TYR A 82 -12.66 18.54 15.69
C TYR A 82 -13.67 18.10 16.77
N LEU A 83 -14.12 16.84 16.72
CA LEU A 83 -15.07 16.32 17.71
C LEU A 83 -14.47 16.25 19.11
N ILE A 84 -13.20 15.85 19.26
CA ILE A 84 -12.50 15.83 20.55
C ILE A 84 -12.44 17.23 21.15
N ASP A 85 -12.03 18.23 20.36
CA ASP A 85 -11.95 19.62 20.84
C ASP A 85 -13.33 20.18 21.17
N ARG A 86 -14.35 19.83 20.38
CA ARG A 86 -15.73 20.20 20.66
C ARG A 86 -16.23 19.60 21.98
N VAL A 87 -15.96 18.32 22.24
CA VAL A 87 -16.30 17.65 23.50
C VAL A 87 -15.57 18.30 24.68
N ARG A 88 -14.26 18.56 24.56
CA ARG A 88 -13.48 19.28 25.59
C ARG A 88 -14.04 20.66 25.91
N GLY A 89 -14.45 21.40 24.87
CA GLY A 89 -15.10 22.70 25.00
C GLY A 89 -16.43 22.60 25.75
N LEU A 90 -17.26 21.60 25.41
CA LEU A 90 -18.52 21.34 26.11
C LEU A 90 -18.30 20.97 27.58
N THR A 91 -17.36 20.08 27.89
CA THR A 91 -17.03 19.72 29.27
C THR A 91 -16.57 20.92 30.08
N THR A 92 -15.73 21.77 29.49
CA THR A 92 -15.26 23.02 30.12
C THR A 92 -16.43 23.98 30.37
N TRP A 93 -17.32 24.14 29.40
CA TRP A 93 -18.51 24.98 29.53
C TRP A 93 -19.44 24.47 30.65
N ILE A 94 -19.73 23.16 30.71
CA ILE A 94 -20.56 22.54 31.75
C ILE A 94 -19.99 22.84 33.14
N ARG A 95 -18.68 22.66 33.33
CA ARG A 95 -18.01 23.00 34.59
C ARG A 95 -18.10 24.49 34.92
N SER A 96 -17.96 25.36 33.92
CA SER A 96 -18.10 26.81 34.13
C SER A 96 -19.51 27.24 34.52
N ALA A 97 -20.53 26.45 34.14
CA ALA A 97 -21.91 26.63 34.57
C ALA A 97 -22.20 26.04 35.97
N GLY A 98 -21.18 25.52 36.67
CA GLY A 98 -21.34 24.89 37.99
C GLY A 98 -21.99 23.51 37.97
N LEU A 99 -22.06 22.87 36.80
CA LEU A 99 -22.62 21.54 36.63
C LEU A 99 -21.50 20.50 36.53
N GLU A 100 -21.78 19.27 36.96
CA GLU A 100 -20.85 18.15 36.79
C GLU A 100 -21.04 17.51 35.41
N PRO A 101 -19.97 17.38 34.59
CA PRO A 101 -20.07 16.71 33.30
C PRO A 101 -20.39 15.21 33.46
N PRO A 102 -21.09 14.61 32.47
CA PRO A 102 -21.42 13.20 32.51
C PRO A 102 -20.16 12.34 32.48
N THR A 103 -20.16 11.26 33.26
CA THR A 103 -19.08 10.27 33.25
C THR A 103 -18.96 9.64 31.87
N ALA A 104 -17.74 9.56 31.35
CA ALA A 104 -17.50 8.96 30.05
C ALA A 104 -17.84 7.45 30.08
N PRO A 105 -18.54 6.93 29.05
CA PRO A 105 -18.74 5.49 28.93
C PRO A 105 -17.39 4.77 28.72
N PRO A 106 -17.31 3.48 29.07
CA PRO A 106 -16.08 2.71 28.88
C PRO A 106 -15.70 2.64 27.40
N VAL A 107 -14.39 2.59 27.13
CA VAL A 107 -13.85 2.50 25.77
C VAL A 107 -14.29 1.19 25.10
N PRO A 108 -14.94 1.24 23.92
CA PRO A 108 -15.31 0.05 23.17
C PRO A 108 -14.09 -0.83 22.87
N GLU A 109 -14.25 -2.15 22.89
CA GLU A 109 -13.14 -3.11 22.70
C GLU A 109 -12.37 -2.87 21.40
N ARG A 110 -13.10 -2.63 20.29
CA ARG A 110 -12.48 -2.31 18.99
C ARG A 110 -11.66 -1.03 19.00
N ALA A 111 -12.01 -0.05 19.84
CA ALA A 111 -11.29 1.22 19.91
C ALA A 111 -10.02 1.11 20.76
N ARG A 112 -9.92 0.14 21.68
CA ARG A 112 -8.75 0.00 22.56
C ARG A 112 -7.47 -0.27 21.79
N GLU A 113 -7.55 -1.05 20.71
CA GLU A 113 -6.40 -1.37 19.85
C GLU A 113 -5.75 -0.09 19.26
N PHE A 114 -6.55 0.93 18.97
CA PHE A 114 -6.08 2.17 18.35
C PHE A 114 -5.72 3.27 19.37
N ILE A 115 -6.05 3.11 20.65
CA ILE A 115 -5.81 4.14 21.69
C ILE A 115 -4.48 3.91 22.43
N HIS A 116 -3.99 2.67 22.46
CA HIS A 116 -2.82 2.29 23.26
C HIS A 116 -1.52 2.08 22.47
N HIS A 117 -1.53 2.27 21.16
CA HIS A 117 -0.38 1.99 20.30
C HIS A 117 0.47 3.20 19.86
N ASP A 118 0.12 4.41 20.28
CA ASP A 118 0.84 5.66 19.94
C ASP A 118 1.44 6.38 21.16
N VAL A 119 2.23 5.67 21.97
CA VAL A 119 3.23 6.29 22.88
C VAL A 119 4.58 5.62 22.72
#